data_AF-A0A0F9UIA4-F1
#
_entry.id   AF-A0A0F9UIA4-F1
#
_cell.length_a   1.000
_cell.length_b   1.000
_cell.length_c   1.000
_cell.angle_alpha   90.00
_cell.angle_beta   90.00
_cell.angle_gamma   90.00
#
_symmetry.space_group_name_H-M   'P 1'
#
loop_
_entity.id
_entity.type
_entity.pdbx_description
1 polymer ?
#
loop_
_entity_poly.entity_id
_entity_poly.type
_entity_poly.pdbx_seq_one_letter_code
_entity_poly.pdbx_strand_id
1 'polypeptide(L)'
;MSKYLFQDWRDEQRKVKYPFADTATMTNGVITFLNSLFIDGQLYPIGGGPRLYISKVTREVDVVALTLRSEASEDLATASFQIASPPANGILVFSDQYDRPAGVLVSTASELAIFGAIDQGTYLFTVAQTEFVATVVVPMPDAGVRGIITADGELVAGDVWLVGENGIVLRKDGDALRIDIVGDAFAKRALCVDEQEEEVAEDEGVLAAYCPLLTINGYTPDDYGNFEMRVGGNQVQQPILRIEPGEDANSLKLRLLAQYNFKDL
;
A
#
# COMPACT_ATOMS: atom_id res chain seq x y z
N MET A 1 16.11 17.80 16.10
CA MET A 1 17.38 18.43 16.50
C MET A 1 18.36 18.27 15.36
N SER A 2 18.63 19.34 14.60
CA SER A 2 19.71 19.36 13.60
C SER A 2 21.04 19.25 14.32
N LYS A 3 21.77 18.16 14.10
CA LYS A 3 23.12 17.96 14.63
C LYS A 3 24.04 18.78 13.74
N TYR A 4 24.39 20.00 14.16
CA TYR A 4 25.46 20.75 13.51
C TYR A 4 26.76 19.96 13.68
N LEU A 5 27.17 19.23 12.65
CA LEU A 5 28.47 18.57 12.61
C LEU A 5 29.52 19.63 12.29
N PHE A 6 30.42 19.88 13.26
CA PHE A 6 31.51 20.83 13.15
C PHE A 6 32.49 20.43 12.03
N GLN A 7 33.12 21.42 11.38
CA GLN A 7 34.10 21.20 10.31
C GLN A 7 35.24 20.27 10.75
N ASP A 8 35.68 20.38 12.00
CA ASP A 8 36.74 19.55 12.57
C ASP A 8 36.39 18.05 12.54
N TRP A 9 35.12 17.69 12.80
CA TRP A 9 34.67 16.30 12.71
C TRP A 9 34.75 15.80 11.26
N ARG A 10 34.39 16.63 10.27
CA ARG A 10 34.49 16.28 8.85
C ARG A 10 35.95 16.05 8.45
N ASP A 11 36.87 16.88 8.94
CA ASP A 11 38.29 16.78 8.65
C ASP A 11 38.92 15.53 9.31
N GLU A 12 38.48 15.17 10.52
CA GLU A 12 38.87 13.92 11.19
C GLU A 12 38.34 12.69 10.44
N GLN A 13 37.07 12.71 10.02
CA GLN A 13 36.46 11.56 9.36
C GLN A 13 36.96 11.35 7.92
N ARG A 14 37.53 12.39 7.28
CA ARG A 14 38.04 12.29 5.89
C ARG A 14 39.09 11.19 5.69
N LYS A 15 39.77 10.75 6.77
CA LYS A 15 40.79 9.69 6.73
C LYS A 15 40.20 8.28 6.91
N VAL A 16 39.00 8.17 7.48
CA VAL A 16 38.35 6.88 7.71
C VAL A 16 37.40 6.56 6.56
N LYS A 17 36.90 5.32 6.51
CA LYS A 17 36.00 4.85 5.45
C LYS A 17 34.54 5.29 5.62
N TYR A 18 34.23 6.11 6.63
CA TYR A 18 32.88 6.58 6.88
C TYR A 18 32.33 7.32 5.65
N PRO A 19 31.07 7.09 5.20
CA PRO A 19 29.97 6.39 5.83
C PRO A 19 29.90 4.86 5.59
N PHE A 20 30.94 4.24 5.03
CA PHE A 20 30.99 2.79 4.82
C PHE A 20 31.46 2.04 6.07
N ALA A 21 31.03 0.79 6.18
CA ALA A 21 31.48 -0.12 7.22
C ALA A 21 33.00 -0.34 7.15
N ASP A 22 33.64 -0.53 8.30
CA ASP A 22 35.10 -0.74 8.36
C ASP A 22 35.57 -1.96 7.54
N THR A 23 34.70 -2.97 7.47
CA THR A 23 34.88 -4.20 6.70
C THR A 23 34.69 -4.02 5.20
N ALA A 24 34.09 -2.91 4.75
CA ALA A 24 33.87 -2.63 3.33
C ALA A 24 35.21 -2.43 2.61
N THR A 25 35.39 -3.12 1.48
CA THR A 25 36.63 -2.99 0.68
C THR A 25 36.68 -1.71 -0.15
N MET A 26 35.54 -1.09 -0.41
CA MET A 26 35.37 0.12 -1.23
C MET A 26 35.86 -0.04 -2.67
N THR A 27 35.95 -1.27 -3.17
CA THR A 27 36.38 -1.56 -4.54
C THR A 27 35.68 -2.78 -5.09
N ASN A 28 35.33 -2.74 -6.38
CA ASN A 28 34.85 -3.91 -7.12
C ASN A 28 35.93 -4.53 -8.03
N GLY A 29 37.19 -4.09 -7.89
CA GLY A 29 38.32 -4.51 -8.72
C GLY A 29 38.51 -3.67 -9.99
N VAL A 30 37.51 -2.87 -10.37
CA VAL A 30 37.59 -1.93 -11.50
C VAL A 30 37.57 -0.49 -11.01
N ILE A 31 36.60 -0.15 -10.18
CA ILE A 31 36.48 1.15 -9.50
C ILE A 31 36.82 0.98 -8.04
N THR A 32 37.58 1.93 -7.51
CA THR A 32 37.89 2.06 -6.08
C THR A 32 37.40 3.41 -5.60
N PHE A 33 36.55 3.42 -4.58
CA PHE A 33 36.17 4.64 -3.89
C PHE A 33 37.30 5.06 -2.97
N LEU A 34 37.65 6.35 -3.03
CA LEU A 34 38.55 6.94 -2.05
C LEU A 34 37.83 7.04 -0.70
N ASN A 35 38.57 6.89 0.39
CA ASN A 35 38.02 7.07 1.74
C ASN A 35 37.39 8.47 1.92
N SER A 36 37.93 9.48 1.24
CA SER A 36 37.43 10.85 1.23
C SER A 36 36.22 11.10 0.32
N LEU A 37 35.77 10.10 -0.43
CA LEU A 37 34.73 10.28 -1.44
C LEU A 37 33.41 10.74 -0.82
N PHE A 38 33.03 10.17 0.31
CA PHE A 38 31.86 10.60 1.08
C PHE A 38 32.31 10.97 2.49
N ILE A 39 31.76 12.07 3.00
CA ILE A 39 32.08 12.63 4.31
C ILE A 39 31.02 12.22 5.31
N ASP A 40 29.75 12.18 4.87
CA ASP A 40 28.62 11.85 5.72
C ASP A 40 27.44 11.33 4.91
N GLY A 41 26.45 10.80 5.60
CA GLY A 41 25.24 10.31 4.97
C GLY A 41 24.11 10.08 5.96
N GLN A 42 22.89 10.12 5.44
CA GLN A 42 21.71 9.63 6.12
C GLN A 42 20.80 8.98 5.09
N LEU A 43 20.60 7.67 5.21
CA LEU A 43 19.87 6.86 4.25
C LEU A 43 18.63 6.28 4.92
N TYR A 44 17.49 6.44 4.26
CA TYR A 44 16.19 5.96 4.74
C TYR A 44 15.32 5.45 3.58
N PRO A 45 15.85 4.61 2.66
CA PRO A 45 15.06 4.09 1.56
C PRO A 45 13.93 3.20 2.09
N ILE A 46 12.75 3.33 1.48
CA ILE A 46 11.59 2.51 1.80
C ILE A 46 11.88 1.07 1.40
N GLY A 47 11.61 0.11 2.28
CA GLY A 47 12.03 -1.28 2.10
C GLY A 47 13.52 -1.50 2.37
N GLY A 48 14.21 -0.50 2.93
CA GLY A 48 15.59 -0.60 3.38
C GLY A 48 15.75 -1.45 4.63
N GLY A 49 16.52 -2.53 4.51
CA GLY A 49 16.94 -3.38 5.63
C GLY A 49 18.21 -2.87 6.34
N PRO A 50 18.70 -3.61 7.35
CA PRO A 50 19.86 -3.20 8.17
C PRO A 50 21.21 -3.19 7.42
N ARG A 51 21.27 -3.75 6.21
CA ARG A 51 22.48 -3.87 5.38
C ARG A 51 22.29 -3.17 4.04
N LEU A 52 22.29 -1.85 4.07
CA LEU A 52 22.28 -1.05 2.84
C LEU A 52 23.70 -0.95 2.27
N TYR A 53 23.78 -0.92 0.94
CA TYR A 53 25.01 -0.73 0.21
C TYR A 53 24.75 -0.06 -1.14
N ILE A 54 25.78 0.51 -1.74
CA ILE A 54 25.73 0.96 -3.14
C ILE A 54 25.86 -0.29 -4.01
N SER A 55 24.80 -0.69 -4.71
CA SER A 55 24.82 -1.90 -5.57
C SER A 55 25.44 -1.65 -6.94
N LYS A 56 25.28 -0.43 -7.43
CA LYS A 56 25.57 -0.09 -8.82
C LYS A 56 26.00 1.37 -8.92
N VAL A 57 27.06 1.58 -9.71
CA VAL A 57 27.40 2.89 -10.25
C VAL A 57 27.28 2.80 -11.77
N THR A 58 26.40 3.59 -12.35
CA THR A 58 26.26 3.69 -13.80
C THR A 58 26.84 5.02 -14.25
N ARG A 59 27.80 4.98 -15.18
CA ARG A 59 28.37 6.16 -15.82
C ARG A 59 27.92 6.19 -17.28
N GLU A 60 27.12 7.19 -17.62
CA GLU A 60 26.78 7.58 -18.97
C GLU A 60 27.73 8.70 -19.46
N VAL A 61 27.44 9.32 -20.60
CA VAL A 61 28.33 10.33 -21.20
C VAL A 61 28.68 11.45 -20.21
N ASP A 62 27.65 12.06 -19.59
CA ASP A 62 27.77 13.20 -18.66
C ASP A 62 26.99 13.00 -17.35
N VAL A 63 26.43 11.81 -17.12
CA VAL A 63 25.64 11.51 -15.92
C VAL A 63 26.23 10.32 -15.18
N VAL A 64 26.32 10.45 -13.86
CA VAL A 64 26.67 9.35 -12.95
C VAL A 64 25.49 9.09 -12.06
N ALA A 65 25.05 7.84 -11.99
CA ALA A 65 23.97 7.38 -11.13
C ALA A 65 24.51 6.35 -10.13
N LEU A 66 24.21 6.55 -8.85
CA LEU A 66 24.52 5.63 -7.75
C LEU A 66 23.22 5.04 -7.25
N THR A 67 23.14 3.71 -7.20
CA THR A 67 21.93 3.01 -6.78
C THR A 67 22.16 2.29 -5.45
N LEU A 68 21.20 2.44 -4.54
CA LEU A 68 21.14 1.77 -3.25
C LEU A 68 20.34 0.49 -3.34
N ARG A 69 20.79 -0.52 -2.60
CA ARG A 69 20.10 -1.79 -2.47
C ARG A 69 20.23 -2.34 -1.05
N SER A 70 19.29 -3.20 -0.66
CA SER A 70 19.43 -4.07 0.50
C SER A 70 19.63 -5.51 0.06
N GLU A 71 20.19 -6.37 0.92
CA GLU A 71 20.39 -7.79 0.61
C GLU A 71 19.10 -8.53 0.19
N ALA A 72 17.94 -8.08 0.67
CA ALA A 72 16.64 -8.71 0.41
C ALA A 72 15.78 -8.03 -0.66
N SER A 73 16.15 -6.82 -1.11
CA SER A 73 15.31 -5.98 -1.98
C SER A 73 15.96 -5.77 -3.35
N GLU A 74 15.19 -5.31 -4.33
CA GLU A 74 15.72 -4.78 -5.60
C GLU A 74 16.31 -3.37 -5.41
N ASP A 75 16.60 -2.67 -6.52
CA ASP A 75 17.11 -1.30 -6.51
C ASP A 75 16.11 -0.39 -5.76
N LEU A 76 16.53 0.16 -4.61
CA LEU A 76 15.65 0.87 -3.69
C LEU A 76 15.56 2.37 -3.99
N ALA A 77 16.70 2.99 -4.28
CA ALA A 77 16.79 4.42 -4.55
C ALA A 77 18.03 4.74 -5.36
N THR A 78 17.97 5.82 -6.13
CA THR A 78 19.06 6.28 -6.98
C THR A 78 19.33 7.76 -6.72
N ALA A 79 20.61 8.13 -6.67
CA ALA A 79 21.06 9.51 -6.76
C ALA A 79 21.83 9.69 -8.07
N SER A 80 21.60 10.78 -8.78
CA SER A 80 22.33 11.09 -10.01
C SER A 80 22.84 12.52 -10.03
N PHE A 81 23.98 12.74 -10.68
CA PHE A 81 24.53 14.08 -10.91
C PHE A 81 25.25 14.17 -12.26
N GLN A 82 25.42 15.40 -12.74
CA GLN A 82 26.15 15.69 -13.98
C GLN A 82 27.65 15.84 -13.70
N ILE A 83 28.49 15.21 -14.51
CA ILE A 83 29.95 15.23 -14.34
C ILE A 83 30.49 16.64 -14.59
N ALA A 84 30.00 17.31 -15.63
CA ALA A 84 30.40 18.67 -15.97
C ALA A 84 29.99 19.72 -14.91
N SER A 85 28.95 19.41 -14.12
CA SER A 85 28.40 20.32 -13.10
C SER A 85 27.99 19.55 -11.84
N PRO A 86 28.96 19.04 -11.06
CA PRO A 86 28.65 18.35 -9.81
C PRO A 86 27.94 19.31 -8.83
N PRO A 87 27.12 18.81 -7.89
CA PRO A 87 26.41 19.65 -6.94
C PRO A 87 27.39 20.51 -6.14
N ALA A 88 27.22 21.83 -6.19
CA ALA A 88 28.14 22.78 -5.54
C ALA A 88 28.17 22.61 -4.00
N ASN A 89 27.06 22.15 -3.42
CA ASN A 89 26.94 21.80 -2.00
C ASN A 89 27.52 20.41 -1.67
N GLY A 90 27.90 19.62 -2.68
CA GLY A 90 28.40 18.25 -2.53
C GLY A 90 27.35 17.25 -2.06
N ILE A 91 26.06 17.60 -2.09
CA ILE A 91 25.00 16.72 -1.57
C ILE A 91 24.41 15.91 -2.73
N LEU A 92 24.45 14.59 -2.60
CA LEU A 92 23.75 13.65 -3.46
C LEU A 92 22.43 13.25 -2.79
N VAL A 93 21.31 13.61 -3.40
CA VAL A 93 19.98 13.24 -2.91
C VAL A 93 19.55 11.96 -3.60
N PHE A 94 19.20 10.95 -2.80
CA PHE A 94 18.64 9.69 -3.28
C PHE A 94 17.13 9.80 -3.31
N SER A 95 16.53 9.43 -4.43
CA SER A 95 15.09 9.29 -4.60
C SER A 95 14.76 7.87 -5.02
N ASP A 96 13.59 7.37 -4.62
CA ASP A 96 13.07 6.11 -5.13
C ASP A 96 12.41 6.26 -6.51
N GLN A 97 11.84 5.18 -7.05
CA GLN A 97 11.16 5.18 -8.35
C GLN A 97 9.94 6.10 -8.45
N TYR A 98 9.43 6.59 -7.31
CA TYR A 98 8.29 7.51 -7.23
C TYR A 98 8.74 8.93 -6.85
N ASP A 99 10.03 9.23 -6.99
CA ASP A 99 10.66 10.51 -6.63
C ASP A 99 10.53 10.88 -5.13
N ARG A 100 10.32 9.88 -4.26
CA ARG A 100 10.27 10.13 -2.81
C ARG A 100 11.70 10.18 -2.26
N PRO A 101 12.03 11.14 -1.38
CA PRO A 101 13.34 11.20 -0.75
C PRO A 101 13.65 9.91 0.01
N ALA A 102 14.80 9.32 -0.28
CA ALA A 102 15.28 8.06 0.27
C ALA A 102 16.62 8.20 1.01
N GLY A 103 17.18 9.41 1.05
CA GLY A 103 18.40 9.70 1.78
C GLY A 103 19.27 10.75 1.12
N VAL A 104 20.38 11.07 1.78
CA VAL A 104 21.43 11.94 1.26
C VAL A 104 22.79 11.36 1.56
N LEU A 105 23.73 11.50 0.62
CA LEU A 105 25.16 11.37 0.88
C LEU A 105 25.82 12.73 0.68
N VAL A 106 26.78 13.05 1.54
CA VAL A 106 27.52 14.30 1.52
C VAL A 106 28.93 14.00 1.03
N SER A 107 29.37 14.73 0.02
CA SER A 107 30.67 14.68 -0.63
C SER A 107 31.18 16.11 -0.86
N THR A 108 32.16 16.28 -1.74
CA THR A 108 32.58 17.56 -2.30
C THR A 108 32.58 17.47 -3.82
N ALA A 109 32.35 18.58 -4.51
CA ALA A 109 32.36 18.61 -5.97
C ALA A 109 33.68 18.08 -6.57
N SER A 110 34.81 18.33 -5.91
CA SER A 110 36.13 17.83 -6.32
C SER A 110 36.27 16.31 -6.19
N GLU A 111 35.70 15.70 -5.14
CA GLU A 111 35.80 14.25 -4.95
C GLU A 111 34.83 13.52 -5.90
N LEU A 112 33.65 14.10 -6.16
CA LEU A 112 32.71 13.57 -7.16
C LEU A 112 33.26 13.61 -8.60
N ALA A 113 34.18 14.53 -8.89
CA ALA A 113 34.82 14.60 -10.20
C ALA A 113 35.65 13.35 -10.55
N ILE A 114 35.98 12.48 -9.56
CA ILE A 114 36.66 11.21 -9.82
C ILE A 114 35.87 10.30 -10.77
N PHE A 115 34.53 10.40 -10.74
CA PHE A 115 33.67 9.64 -11.66
C PHE A 115 33.75 10.14 -13.11
N GLY A 116 34.41 11.28 -13.38
CA GLY A 116 34.75 11.71 -14.73
C GLY A 116 35.92 10.92 -15.34
N ALA A 117 36.74 10.27 -14.52
CA ALA A 117 37.91 9.51 -14.96
C ALA A 117 37.60 8.04 -15.32
N ILE A 118 36.38 7.56 -15.06
CA ILE A 118 35.97 6.19 -15.36
C ILE A 118 35.31 6.07 -16.73
N ASP A 119 35.48 4.92 -17.37
CA ASP A 119 34.85 4.63 -18.66
C ASP A 119 33.32 4.50 -18.54
N GLN A 120 32.63 4.70 -19.65
CA GLN A 120 31.17 4.47 -19.72
C GLN A 120 30.84 3.01 -19.44
N GLY A 121 29.86 2.78 -18.58
CA GLY A 121 29.48 1.44 -18.19
C GLY A 121 28.72 1.38 -16.87
N THR A 122 28.37 0.15 -16.52
CA THR A 122 27.72 -0.18 -15.24
C THR A 122 28.68 -0.99 -14.39
N TYR A 123 28.94 -0.51 -13.19
CA TYR A 123 29.88 -1.10 -12.25
C TYR A 123 29.11 -1.61 -11.05
N LEU A 124 29.11 -2.94 -10.88
CA LEU A 124 28.37 -3.60 -9.82
C LEU A 124 29.26 -3.75 -8.59
N PHE A 125 28.63 -3.67 -7.43
CA PHE A 125 29.24 -3.87 -6.13
C PHE A 125 28.43 -4.90 -5.33
N THR A 126 29.12 -5.64 -4.48
CA THR A 126 28.52 -6.56 -3.50
C THR A 126 28.39 -5.87 -2.15
N VAL A 127 27.57 -6.44 -1.26
CA VAL A 127 27.40 -5.91 0.11
C VAL A 127 28.75 -5.73 0.80
N ALA A 128 29.64 -6.73 0.74
CA ALA A 128 30.96 -6.67 1.37
C ALA A 128 31.89 -5.57 0.82
N GLN A 129 31.57 -4.97 -0.32
CA GLN A 129 32.39 -3.93 -0.95
C GLN A 129 31.96 -2.52 -0.55
N THR A 130 30.66 -2.27 -0.37
CA THR A 130 30.10 -0.91 -0.20
C THR A 130 29.00 -0.84 0.86
N GLU A 131 28.98 -1.76 1.82
CA GLU A 131 28.06 -1.74 2.97
C GLU A 131 28.24 -0.46 3.79
N PHE A 132 27.13 0.19 4.13
CA PHE A 132 27.10 1.38 4.99
C PHE A 132 27.15 1.00 6.47
N VAL A 133 27.69 1.89 7.31
CA VAL A 133 27.56 1.73 8.77
C VAL A 133 26.11 1.90 9.21
N ALA A 134 25.71 1.15 10.24
CA ALA A 134 24.35 1.21 10.79
C ALA A 134 23.95 2.62 11.27
N THR A 135 24.90 3.49 11.62
CA THR A 135 24.60 4.86 12.07
C THR A 135 24.10 5.77 10.96
N VAL A 136 24.38 5.43 9.70
CA VAL A 136 23.94 6.17 8.51
C VAL A 136 22.58 5.66 8.02
N VAL A 137 22.21 4.44 8.39
CA VAL A 137 21.00 3.77 7.92
C VAL A 137 19.87 3.92 8.95
N VAL A 138 18.78 4.56 8.53
CA VAL A 138 17.51 4.58 9.27
C VAL A 138 16.59 3.53 8.63
N PRO A 139 16.33 2.40 9.31
CA PRO A 139 15.50 1.34 8.73
C PRO A 139 14.06 1.84 8.51
N MET A 140 13.56 1.66 7.30
CA MET A 140 12.21 2.05 6.88
C MET A 140 11.51 0.80 6.31
N PRO A 141 10.96 -0.08 7.16
CA PRO A 141 10.33 -1.32 6.70
C PRO A 141 9.17 -1.03 5.75
N ASP A 142 9.00 -1.84 4.71
CA ASP A 142 7.95 -1.68 3.68
C ASP A 142 6.55 -2.15 4.14
N ALA A 143 6.35 -2.32 5.44
CA ALA A 143 5.08 -2.81 5.96
C ALA A 143 4.02 -1.69 5.91
N GLY A 144 3.04 -1.83 5.02
CA GLY A 144 1.82 -1.02 4.98
C GLY A 144 1.55 -0.34 3.63
N VAL A 145 0.31 0.10 3.43
CA VAL A 145 -0.07 0.91 2.26
C VAL A 145 0.38 2.35 2.52
N ARG A 146 1.26 2.88 1.66
CA ARG A 146 1.82 4.25 1.79
C ARG A 146 1.25 5.25 0.78
N GLY A 147 0.56 4.74 -0.22
CA GLY A 147 -0.03 5.51 -1.29
C GLY A 147 -0.77 4.60 -2.26
N ILE A 148 -1.57 5.19 -3.12
CA ILE A 148 -2.39 4.52 -4.12
C ILE A 148 -2.00 5.10 -5.47
N ILE A 149 -1.75 4.23 -6.44
CA ILE A 149 -1.55 4.65 -7.83
C ILE A 149 -2.93 4.65 -8.50
N THR A 150 -3.36 5.79 -9.03
CA THR A 150 -4.62 5.91 -9.76
C THR A 150 -4.54 5.20 -11.10
N ALA A 151 -5.69 5.01 -11.77
CA ALA A 151 -5.74 4.41 -13.10
C ALA A 151 -4.91 5.20 -14.13
N ASP A 152 -4.75 6.51 -13.92
CA ASP A 152 -3.97 7.41 -14.76
C ASP A 152 -2.46 7.38 -14.45
N GLY A 153 -2.04 6.57 -13.48
CA GLY A 153 -0.63 6.43 -13.07
C GLY A 153 -0.17 7.48 -12.04
N GLU A 154 -1.07 8.31 -11.52
CA GLU A 154 -0.74 9.32 -10.51
C GLU A 154 -0.59 8.67 -9.13
N LEU A 155 0.49 9.00 -8.41
CA LEU A 155 0.67 8.57 -7.03
C LEU A 155 -0.05 9.53 -6.07
N VAL A 156 -1.07 9.02 -5.39
CA VAL A 156 -1.73 9.72 -4.29
C VAL A 156 -1.17 9.19 -2.96
N ALA A 157 -0.55 10.07 -2.17
CA ALA A 157 0.01 9.75 -0.86
C ALA A 157 -0.45 10.76 0.21
N GLY A 158 -0.40 10.36 1.49
CA GLY A 158 -0.86 11.19 2.62
C GLY A 158 -2.27 10.84 3.07
N ASP A 159 -3.03 11.85 3.49
CA ASP A 159 -4.41 11.67 3.93
C ASP A 159 -5.30 11.37 2.71
N VAL A 160 -5.74 10.12 2.60
CA VAL A 160 -6.62 9.66 1.52
C VAL A 160 -8.01 9.38 2.07
N TRP A 161 -9.01 9.93 1.39
CA TRP A 161 -10.41 9.57 1.62
C TRP A 161 -10.76 8.39 0.72
N LEU A 162 -11.06 7.26 1.35
CA LEU A 162 -11.58 6.10 0.63
C LEU A 162 -13.10 6.17 0.67
N VAL A 163 -13.72 6.23 -0.50
CA VAL A 163 -15.17 6.23 -0.66
C VAL A 163 -15.54 4.93 -1.35
N GLY A 164 -16.35 4.12 -0.67
CA GLY A 164 -16.93 2.93 -1.27
C GLY A 164 -18.07 3.37 -2.18
N GLU A 165 -17.96 3.06 -3.48
CA GLU A 165 -19.06 3.25 -4.42
C GLU A 165 -20.13 2.16 -4.25
N ASN A 166 -21.13 2.18 -5.12
CA ASN A 166 -22.24 1.24 -5.14
C ASN A 166 -21.76 -0.22 -5.07
N GLY A 167 -22.16 -0.91 -3.99
CA GLY A 167 -21.82 -2.31 -3.77
C GLY A 167 -20.46 -2.56 -3.12
N ILE A 168 -19.75 -1.48 -2.73
CA ILE A 168 -18.51 -1.52 -1.98
C ILE A 168 -18.75 -0.92 -0.60
N VAL A 169 -18.55 -1.71 0.45
CA VAL A 169 -18.66 -1.24 1.84
C VAL A 169 -17.28 -1.22 2.47
N LEU A 170 -16.84 -0.04 2.88
CA LEU A 170 -15.59 0.16 3.60
C LEU A 170 -15.85 0.16 5.10
N ARG A 171 -15.09 -0.65 5.85
CA ARG A 171 -15.19 -0.75 7.31
C ARG A 171 -13.82 -0.74 7.95
N LYS A 172 -13.75 -0.23 9.18
CA LYS A 172 -12.58 -0.41 10.03
C LYS A 172 -12.75 -1.67 10.85
N ASP A 173 -11.78 -2.58 10.79
CA ASP A 173 -11.73 -3.82 11.58
C ASP A 173 -10.42 -3.86 12.37
N GLY A 174 -10.46 -3.41 13.62
CA GLY A 174 -9.25 -3.15 14.40
C GLY A 174 -8.37 -2.08 13.75
N ASP A 175 -7.11 -2.43 13.46
CA ASP A 175 -6.13 -1.58 12.77
C ASP A 175 -6.11 -1.80 11.24
N ALA A 176 -7.00 -2.66 10.72
CA ALA A 176 -7.11 -2.94 9.30
C ALA A 176 -8.32 -2.23 8.67
N LEU A 177 -8.19 -1.88 7.39
CA LEU A 177 -9.32 -1.54 6.53
C LEU A 177 -9.87 -2.84 5.94
N ARG A 178 -11.17 -3.08 6.15
CA ARG A 178 -11.92 -4.16 5.52
C ARG A 178 -12.75 -3.60 4.38
N ILE A 179 -12.64 -4.23 3.22
CA ILE A 179 -13.39 -3.88 2.00
C ILE A 179 -14.32 -5.05 1.69
N ASP A 180 -15.63 -4.85 1.89
CA ASP A 180 -16.65 -5.83 1.54
C ASP A 180 -17.23 -5.48 0.15
N ILE A 181 -16.98 -6.32 -0.86
CA ILE A 181 -17.60 -6.19 -2.20
C ILE A 181 -18.87 -7.03 -2.19
N VAL A 182 -19.98 -6.42 -1.83
CA VAL A 182 -21.30 -7.05 -1.74
C VAL A 182 -22.08 -6.97 -3.06
N GLY A 183 -21.62 -6.12 -3.99
CA GLY A 183 -22.39 -5.75 -5.18
C GLY A 183 -23.58 -4.86 -4.79
N ASP A 184 -24.02 -4.01 -5.70
CA ASP A 184 -25.21 -3.21 -5.46
C ASP A 184 -26.43 -3.95 -6.00
N ALA A 185 -27.20 -4.56 -5.10
CA ALA A 185 -28.47 -5.19 -5.44
C ALA A 185 -29.48 -4.21 -6.09
N PHE A 186 -29.27 -2.90 -5.92
CA PHE A 186 -30.09 -1.81 -6.45
C PHE A 186 -29.41 -0.98 -7.56
N ALA A 187 -28.13 -1.17 -7.90
CA ALA A 187 -27.47 -0.39 -8.98
C ALA A 187 -28.11 -0.66 -10.33
N LYS A 188 -28.57 -1.90 -10.56
CA LYS A 188 -29.36 -2.24 -11.74
C LYS A 188 -30.65 -1.41 -11.82
N ARG A 189 -31.22 -0.94 -10.70
CA ARG A 189 -32.39 -0.05 -10.73
C ARG A 189 -32.02 1.39 -11.02
N ALA A 190 -30.94 1.91 -10.44
CA ALA A 190 -30.49 3.28 -10.69
C ALA A 190 -30.08 3.47 -12.17
N LEU A 191 -29.38 2.50 -12.76
CA LEU A 191 -28.99 2.51 -14.17
C LEU A 191 -30.17 2.27 -15.13
N CYS A 192 -31.26 1.62 -14.70
CA CYS A 192 -32.46 1.46 -15.52
C CYS A 192 -33.34 2.71 -15.58
N VAL A 193 -33.12 3.74 -14.75
CA VAL A 193 -33.88 5.01 -14.88
C VAL A 193 -33.40 5.81 -16.09
N ASP A 194 -32.11 5.74 -16.42
CA ASP A 194 -31.54 6.50 -17.53
C ASP A 194 -31.76 5.85 -18.91
N GLU A 195 -31.99 4.53 -18.97
CA GLU A 195 -32.30 3.82 -20.23
C GLU A 195 -33.82 3.75 -20.55
N GLN A 196 -34.70 4.19 -19.64
CA GLN A 196 -36.15 4.08 -19.82
C GLN A 196 -36.84 5.37 -20.31
N GLU A 197 -36.12 6.47 -20.54
CA GLU A 197 -36.74 7.68 -21.10
C GLU A 197 -36.97 7.63 -22.62
N GLU A 198 -36.37 6.68 -23.37
CA GLU A 198 -36.47 6.74 -24.84
C GLU A 198 -37.40 5.73 -25.53
N GLU A 199 -37.75 4.56 -24.99
CA GLU A 199 -38.69 3.67 -25.70
C GLU A 199 -39.17 2.51 -24.83
N VAL A 200 -40.37 2.61 -24.25
CA VAL A 200 -41.11 1.40 -23.81
C VAL A 200 -42.55 1.49 -24.29
N ALA A 201 -42.75 0.84 -25.44
CA ALA A 201 -44.03 0.35 -25.92
C ALA A 201 -44.70 -0.57 -24.89
N GLU A 202 -46.04 -0.58 -24.91
CA GLU A 202 -46.94 -1.11 -23.87
C GLU A 202 -46.91 -2.64 -23.62
N ASP A 203 -45.92 -3.40 -24.06
CA ASP A 203 -45.95 -4.85 -23.86
C ASP A 203 -44.56 -5.45 -23.62
N GLU A 204 -44.51 -6.31 -22.60
CA GLU A 204 -43.41 -7.19 -22.17
C GLU A 204 -42.34 -6.62 -21.22
N GLY A 205 -42.47 -7.00 -19.93
CA GLY A 205 -41.30 -7.32 -19.09
C GLY A 205 -40.71 -6.21 -18.22
N VAL A 206 -41.44 -5.13 -17.93
CA VAL A 206 -41.04 -4.17 -16.89
C VAL A 206 -40.87 -4.94 -15.57
N LEU A 207 -39.63 -4.97 -15.06
CA LEU A 207 -39.30 -5.51 -13.74
C LEU A 207 -40.22 -4.85 -12.70
N ALA A 208 -41.26 -5.58 -12.29
CA ALA A 208 -42.22 -5.12 -11.29
C ALA A 208 -41.46 -4.68 -10.03
N ALA A 209 -41.74 -3.47 -9.56
CA ALA A 209 -41.19 -2.95 -8.32
C ALA A 209 -41.37 -4.01 -7.21
N TYR A 210 -40.27 -4.37 -6.55
CA TYR A 210 -40.33 -5.25 -5.39
C TYR A 210 -41.25 -4.59 -4.36
N CYS A 211 -42.45 -5.15 -4.18
CA CYS A 211 -43.29 -4.86 -3.04
C CYS A 211 -42.61 -5.51 -1.83
N PRO A 212 -42.04 -4.75 -0.88
CA PRO A 212 -41.57 -5.36 0.35
C PRO A 212 -42.73 -6.13 0.98
N LEU A 213 -42.42 -7.26 1.60
CA LEU A 213 -43.38 -8.02 2.41
C LEU A 213 -43.92 -7.09 3.51
N LEU A 214 -45.08 -6.47 3.27
CA LEU A 214 -45.73 -5.56 4.21
C LEU A 214 -46.30 -6.33 5.40
N THR A 215 -46.70 -7.58 5.18
CA THR A 215 -47.18 -8.45 6.24
C THR A 215 -46.78 -9.90 6.02
N ILE A 216 -46.62 -10.64 7.11
CA ILE A 216 -46.59 -12.11 7.11
C ILE A 216 -47.84 -12.57 7.88
N ASN A 217 -48.82 -13.15 7.19
CA ASN A 217 -50.12 -13.56 7.75
C ASN A 217 -50.88 -12.45 8.50
N GLY A 218 -50.86 -11.22 7.97
CA GLY A 218 -51.58 -10.08 8.56
C GLY A 218 -50.82 -9.35 9.68
N TYR A 219 -49.63 -9.80 10.06
CA TYR A 219 -48.76 -9.09 11.00
C TYR A 219 -47.81 -8.17 10.25
N THR A 220 -47.75 -6.90 10.67
CA THR A 220 -46.80 -5.91 10.17
C THR A 220 -45.41 -6.11 10.82
N PRO A 221 -44.32 -5.70 10.15
CA PRO A 221 -42.99 -5.70 10.75
C PRO A 221 -42.92 -4.73 11.94
N ASP A 222 -41.81 -4.76 12.68
CA ASP A 222 -41.51 -3.77 13.72
C ASP A 222 -41.29 -2.36 13.14
N ASP A 223 -41.08 -1.37 14.01
CA ASP A 223 -40.85 0.04 13.64
C ASP A 223 -39.61 0.24 12.73
N TYR A 224 -38.78 -0.79 12.56
CA TYR A 224 -37.58 -0.82 11.72
C TYR A 224 -37.73 -1.70 10.47
N GLY A 225 -38.92 -2.24 10.20
CA GLY A 225 -39.17 -3.08 9.03
C GLY A 225 -38.69 -4.53 9.17
N ASN A 226 -38.34 -4.98 10.38
CA ASN A 226 -37.85 -6.32 10.63
C ASN A 226 -38.98 -7.28 11.02
N PHE A 227 -38.82 -8.55 10.60
CA PHE A 227 -39.56 -9.68 11.16
C PHE A 227 -38.58 -10.53 11.97
N GLU A 228 -38.67 -10.50 13.29
CA GLU A 228 -37.81 -11.32 14.15
C GLU A 228 -38.36 -12.75 14.25
N MET A 229 -37.73 -13.68 13.55
CA MET A 229 -38.07 -15.10 13.60
C MET A 229 -37.21 -15.80 14.64
N ARG A 230 -37.74 -16.02 15.85
CA ARG A 230 -37.03 -16.70 16.94
C ARG A 230 -37.30 -18.21 16.91
N VAL A 231 -36.25 -19.01 16.85
CA VAL A 231 -36.32 -20.46 17.08
C VAL A 231 -36.44 -20.69 18.58
N GLY A 232 -37.67 -20.87 19.08
CA GLY A 232 -37.91 -21.25 20.47
C GLY A 232 -37.57 -22.73 20.71
N GLY A 233 -36.92 -23.03 21.84
CA GLY A 233 -36.94 -24.39 22.39
C GLY A 233 -38.36 -24.82 22.79
N ASN A 234 -38.56 -26.10 23.10
CA ASN A 234 -39.85 -26.78 23.38
C ASN A 234 -40.77 -26.15 24.45
N GLN A 235 -40.49 -24.97 24.99
CA GLN A 235 -41.28 -24.29 26.01
C GLN A 235 -42.30 -23.27 25.47
N VAL A 236 -42.31 -22.98 24.16
CA VAL A 236 -43.38 -22.17 23.56
C VAL A 236 -44.51 -23.10 23.11
N GLN A 237 -45.64 -23.09 23.82
CA GLN A 237 -46.74 -24.03 23.57
C GLN A 237 -47.42 -23.84 22.20
N GLN A 238 -47.31 -22.67 21.57
CA GLN A 238 -47.94 -22.37 20.27
C GLN A 238 -47.07 -21.46 19.38
N PRO A 239 -46.06 -21.99 18.68
CA PRO A 239 -45.30 -21.22 17.71
C PRO A 239 -46.07 -21.10 16.38
N ILE A 240 -46.09 -19.91 15.78
CA ILE A 240 -46.70 -19.64 14.46
C ILE A 240 -46.00 -20.45 13.36
N LEU A 241 -44.69 -20.66 13.51
CA LEU A 241 -43.84 -21.44 12.63
C LEU A 241 -43.07 -22.48 13.44
N ARG A 242 -43.22 -23.75 13.09
CA ARG A 242 -42.43 -24.85 13.66
C ARG A 242 -41.43 -25.36 12.62
N ILE A 243 -40.17 -25.40 13.01
CA ILE A 243 -39.09 -26.00 12.23
C ILE A 243 -38.85 -27.39 12.77
N GLU A 244 -39.03 -28.41 11.94
CA GLU A 244 -38.79 -29.81 12.26
C GLU A 244 -37.63 -30.33 11.39
N PRO A 245 -36.84 -31.32 11.86
CA PRO A 245 -35.97 -32.08 10.97
C PRO A 245 -36.80 -32.71 9.85
N GLY A 246 -36.29 -32.64 8.62
CA GLY A 246 -36.87 -33.33 7.48
C GLY A 246 -36.57 -34.83 7.51
N GLU A 247 -37.15 -35.58 6.58
CA GLU A 247 -37.03 -37.05 6.51
C GLU A 247 -35.62 -37.50 6.10
N ASP A 248 -34.84 -36.61 5.50
CA ASP A 248 -33.44 -36.84 5.15
C ASP A 248 -32.51 -36.19 6.18
N ALA A 249 -31.34 -36.77 6.38
CA ALA A 249 -30.35 -36.34 7.39
C ALA A 249 -29.89 -34.86 7.26
N ASN A 250 -30.18 -34.20 6.13
CA ASN A 250 -29.82 -32.81 5.85
C ASN A 250 -31.01 -31.95 5.37
N SER A 251 -32.26 -32.38 5.58
CA SER A 251 -33.43 -31.57 5.22
C SER A 251 -34.09 -30.96 6.45
N LEU A 252 -34.74 -29.80 6.25
CA LEU A 252 -35.55 -29.11 7.25
C LEU A 252 -36.98 -29.02 6.73
N LYS A 253 -37.95 -29.39 7.56
CA LYS A 253 -39.38 -29.28 7.28
C LYS A 253 -39.93 -28.08 8.04
N LEU A 254 -40.34 -27.06 7.31
CA LEU A 254 -41.02 -25.90 7.87
C LEU A 254 -42.53 -26.19 7.86
N ARG A 255 -43.17 -26.19 9.04
CA ARG A 255 -44.63 -26.25 9.17
C ARG A 255 -45.16 -24.96 9.77
N LEU A 256 -46.11 -24.37 9.07
CA LEU A 256 -46.91 -23.26 9.58
C LEU A 256 -48.10 -23.85 10.34
N LEU A 257 -48.25 -23.50 11.62
CA LEU A 257 -49.26 -24.10 12.53
C LEU A 257 -50.41 -23.13 12.85
N ALA A 258 -50.77 -22.26 11.91
CA ALA A 258 -51.90 -21.35 12.09
C ALA A 258 -53.23 -22.13 12.04
N GLN A 259 -53.81 -22.42 13.20
CA GLN A 259 -55.25 -22.65 13.35
C GLN A 259 -55.78 -21.76 14.48
N TYR A 260 -56.39 -20.65 14.12
CA TYR A 260 -57.44 -20.05 14.93
C TYR A 260 -58.71 -19.98 14.07
N ASN A 261 -59.66 -20.85 14.39
CA ASN A 261 -61.05 -20.70 13.97
C ASN A 261 -61.62 -19.50 14.75
N PHE A 262 -61.92 -18.41 14.05
CA PHE A 262 -62.80 -17.38 14.59
C PHE A 262 -64.24 -17.89 14.57
N LYS A 263 -64.64 -18.54 15.66
CA LYS A 263 -66.02 -18.46 16.15
C LYS A 263 -65.93 -17.96 17.59
N ASP A 264 -66.59 -16.84 17.83
CA ASP A 264 -66.76 -16.15 19.11
C ASP A 264 -65.64 -15.18 19.49
N LEU A 265 -65.62 -14.02 18.81
CA LEU A 265 -65.38 -12.70 19.38
C LEU A 265 -66.24 -11.67 18.62
#